data_AF-A0A091C3A9-F1
#
_entry.id   AF-A0A091C3A9-F1
#
_cell.length_a   1.000
_cell.length_b   1.000
_cell.length_c   1.000
_cell.angle_alpha   90.00
_cell.angle_beta   90.00
_cell.angle_gamma   90.00
#
_symmetry.space_group_name_H-M   'P 1'
#
loop_
_entity.id
_entity.type
_entity.pdbx_description
1 polymer ?
#
loop_
_entity_poly.entity_id
_entity_poly.type
_entity_poly.pdbx_seq_one_letter_code
_entity_poly.pdbx_strand_id
1 'polypeptide(L)'
;MITATAMSAPWQRLSAANHIWGTGFAFEELLGNTGLIILVIALTMGIFTGLNGFIVSTSRLLFAMSRAKFIPKAFSKLHDKYETPYISIIFTVGVSMLAPWFGRQALNWVVDMSSIGVAIAYFYTCYTAFSLFKWKNGGEL
;
A
#
# COMPACT_ATOMS: atom_id res chain seq x y z
N MET A 1 9.39 -1.74 -15.46
CA MET A 1 10.56 -1.64 -14.56
C MET A 1 11.31 -2.97 -14.49
N ILE A 2 10.69 -4.05 -14.00
CA ILE A 2 11.34 -5.37 -13.82
C ILE A 2 12.00 -5.89 -15.11
N THR A 3 11.30 -5.79 -16.25
CA THR A 3 11.82 -6.22 -17.56
C THR A 3 12.98 -5.35 -18.05
N ALA A 4 12.88 -4.04 -17.92
CA ALA A 4 13.93 -3.10 -18.31
C ALA A 4 15.22 -3.28 -17.47
N THR A 5 15.09 -3.51 -16.16
CA THR A 5 16.25 -3.79 -15.28
C THR A 5 16.83 -5.19 -15.49
N ALA A 6 16.05 -6.15 -15.97
CA ALA A 6 16.55 -7.49 -16.26
C ALA A 6 17.35 -7.55 -17.57
N MET A 7 17.10 -6.62 -18.50
CA MET A 7 17.79 -6.55 -19.79
C MET A 7 19.11 -5.74 -19.73
N SER A 8 19.32 -4.93 -18.69
CA SER A 8 20.48 -4.03 -18.60
C SER A 8 21.79 -4.75 -18.29
N ALA A 9 21.76 -5.64 -17.30
CA ALA A 9 22.92 -6.39 -16.86
C ALA A 9 22.48 -7.71 -16.21
N PRO A 10 23.33 -8.76 -16.24
CA PRO A 10 23.07 -10.00 -15.52
C PRO A 10 22.83 -9.71 -14.04
N TRP A 11 21.75 -10.27 -13.47
CA TRP A 11 21.35 -10.03 -12.09
C TRP A 11 22.48 -10.31 -11.09
N GLN A 12 23.37 -11.26 -11.41
CA GLN A 12 24.54 -11.60 -10.60
C GLN A 12 25.49 -10.41 -10.41
N ARG A 13 25.64 -9.55 -11.43
CA ARG A 13 26.47 -8.32 -11.33
C ARG A 13 25.78 -7.25 -10.50
N LEU A 14 24.48 -7.06 -10.68
CA LEU A 14 23.70 -6.06 -9.95
C LEU A 14 23.57 -6.41 -8.45
N SER A 15 23.44 -7.70 -8.12
CA SER A 15 23.42 -8.16 -6.73
C SER A 15 24.80 -8.06 -6.05
N ALA A 16 25.88 -8.28 -6.81
CA ALA A 16 27.25 -8.17 -6.28
C ALA A 16 27.65 -6.71 -5.98
N ALA A 17 27.11 -5.75 -6.73
CA ALA A 17 27.43 -4.33 -6.59
C ALA A 17 26.84 -3.65 -5.33
N ASN A 18 25.89 -4.29 -4.62
CA ASN A 18 25.31 -3.82 -3.36
C ASN A 18 24.86 -2.34 -3.34
N HIS A 19 24.35 -1.84 -4.46
CA HIS A 19 23.85 -0.46 -4.53
C HIS A 19 22.56 -0.28 -3.72
N ILE A 20 22.46 0.83 -2.97
CA ILE A 20 21.30 1.22 -2.17
C ILE A 20 20.01 1.27 -3.02
N TRP A 21 20.15 1.67 -4.28
CA TRP A 21 19.08 1.72 -5.27
C TRP A 21 19.52 1.12 -6.62
N GLY A 22 19.64 -0.21 -6.67
CA GLY A 22 20.13 -0.92 -7.85
C GLY A 22 19.31 -0.71 -9.13
N THR A 23 18.00 -0.47 -9.02
CA THR A 23 17.16 -0.20 -10.21
C THR A 23 17.39 1.18 -10.80
N GLY A 24 17.72 2.18 -9.98
CA GLY A 24 18.08 3.52 -10.45
C GLY A 24 19.41 3.49 -11.21
N PHE A 25 20.42 2.81 -10.65
CA PHE A 25 21.72 2.62 -11.30
C PHE A 25 21.61 1.91 -12.65
N ALA A 26 20.84 0.82 -12.71
CA ALA A 26 20.60 0.08 -13.96
C ALA A 26 19.92 0.95 -15.04
N PHE A 27 19.03 1.86 -14.65
CA PHE A 27 18.38 2.79 -15.58
C PHE A 27 19.29 3.92 -16.02
N GLU A 28 20.13 4.44 -15.11
CA GLU A 28 21.13 5.45 -15.42
C GLU A 28 22.19 4.92 -16.40
N GLU A 29 22.66 3.69 -16.23
CA GLU A 29 23.62 3.05 -17.13
C GLU A 29 23.06 2.87 -18.56
N LEU A 30 21.74 2.67 -18.68
CA LEU A 30 21.09 2.34 -19.96
C LEU A 30 20.58 3.55 -20.73
N LEU A 31 20.07 4.56 -20.02
CA LEU A 31 19.40 5.74 -20.62
C LEU A 31 20.06 7.06 -20.23
N GLY A 32 21.12 7.03 -19.42
CA GLY A 32 21.78 8.21 -18.88
C GLY A 32 20.93 9.00 -17.89
N ASN A 33 21.43 10.18 -17.53
CA ASN A 33 20.81 11.03 -16.50
C ASN A 33 19.37 11.48 -16.86
N THR A 34 19.07 11.65 -18.16
CA THR A 34 17.72 12.01 -18.62
C THR A 34 16.71 10.89 -18.34
N GLY A 35 17.09 9.63 -18.52
CA GLY A 35 16.24 8.47 -18.19
C GLY A 35 15.98 8.35 -16.69
N LEU A 36 16.98 8.65 -15.86
CA LEU A 36 16.84 8.66 -14.40
C LEU A 36 15.82 9.71 -13.93
N ILE A 37 15.85 10.93 -14.49
CA ILE A 37 14.89 11.99 -14.13
C ILE A 37 13.45 11.57 -14.45
N ILE A 38 13.22 11.00 -15.64
CA ILE A 38 11.89 10.51 -16.03
C ILE A 38 11.43 9.38 -15.10
N LEU A 39 12.33 8.47 -14.72
CA LEU A 39 12.04 7.39 -13.78
C LEU A 39 11.63 7.93 -12.40
N VAL A 40 12.38 8.91 -11.86
CA VAL A 40 12.07 9.53 -10.56
C VAL A 40 10.69 10.19 -10.58
N ILE A 41 10.36 10.91 -11.65
CA ILE A 41 9.04 11.56 -11.81
C ILE A 41 7.94 10.50 -11.86
N ALA A 42 8.10 9.47 -12.69
CA ALA A 42 7.12 8.39 -12.83
C ALA A 42 6.89 7.65 -11.50
N LEU A 43 7.96 7.33 -10.77
CA LEU A 43 7.88 6.69 -9.45
C LEU A 43 7.18 7.61 -8.43
N THR A 44 7.54 8.89 -8.41
CA THR A 44 6.95 9.87 -7.50
C THR A 44 5.44 10.01 -7.75
N MET A 45 5.02 10.11 -9.00
CA MET A 45 3.60 10.13 -9.37
C MET A 45 2.88 8.85 -8.93
N GLY A 46 3.48 7.68 -9.18
CA GLY A 46 2.90 6.39 -8.76
C GLY A 46 2.72 6.28 -7.24
N ILE A 47 3.70 6.74 -6.46
CA ILE A 47 3.62 6.77 -4.99
C ILE A 47 2.49 7.71 -4.55
N PHE A 48 2.41 8.93 -5.09
CA PHE A 48 1.33 9.85 -4.73
C PHE A 48 -0.05 9.30 -5.07
N THR A 49 -0.22 8.66 -6.23
CA THR A 49 -1.49 8.01 -6.58
C THR A 49 -1.83 6.88 -5.61
N GLY A 50 -0.86 6.04 -5.25
CA GLY A 50 -1.05 4.95 -4.28
C GLY A 50 -1.43 5.46 -2.88
N LEU A 51 -0.72 6.48 -2.37
CA LEU A 51 -0.99 7.07 -1.06
C LEU A 51 -2.41 7.65 -0.96
N ASN A 52 -2.88 8.35 -2.01
CA ASN A 52 -4.25 8.84 -2.04
C ASN A 52 -5.28 7.69 -1.97
N GLY A 53 -5.05 6.60 -2.70
CA GLY A 53 -5.91 5.42 -2.66
C GLY A 53 -5.94 4.75 -1.28
N PHE A 54 -4.79 4.67 -0.60
CA PHE A 54 -4.70 4.10 0.75
C PHE A 54 -5.41 4.95 1.78
N ILE A 55 -5.26 6.28 1.75
CA ILE A 55 -5.94 7.18 2.68
C ILE A 55 -7.46 7.02 2.57
N VAL A 56 -8.00 6.96 1.34
CA VAL A 56 -9.44 6.77 1.12
C VAL A 56 -9.92 5.41 1.63
N SER A 57 -9.18 4.34 1.31
CA SER A 57 -9.51 2.97 1.73
C SER A 57 -9.53 2.81 3.25
N THR A 58 -8.48 3.28 3.94
CA THR A 58 -8.38 3.22 5.40
C THR A 58 -9.47 4.03 6.08
N SER A 59 -9.81 5.20 5.53
CA SER A 59 -10.86 6.06 6.08
C SER A 59 -12.23 5.38 6.05
N ARG A 60 -12.54 4.65 4.97
CA ARG A 60 -13.80 3.88 4.85
C ARG A 60 -13.81 2.65 5.76
N LEU A 61 -12.66 1.98 5.91
CA LEU A 61 -12.52 0.86 6.84
C LEU A 61 -12.77 1.29 8.29
N LEU A 62 -12.14 2.38 8.74
CA LEU A 62 -12.33 2.95 10.07
C LEU A 62 -13.78 3.40 10.31
N PHE A 63 -14.43 3.99 9.30
CA PHE A 63 -15.84 4.35 9.35
C PHE A 63 -16.76 3.12 9.54
N ALA A 64 -16.54 2.05 8.78
CA ALA A 64 -17.30 0.81 8.91
C ALA A 64 -17.10 0.15 10.29
N MET A 65 -15.86 0.15 10.81
CA MET A 65 -15.57 -0.35 12.17
C MET A 65 -16.20 0.51 13.27
N SER A 66 -16.25 1.83 13.10
CA SER A 66 -16.95 2.73 14.04
C SER A 66 -18.46 2.48 14.04
N ARG A 67 -19.07 2.20 12.89
CA ARG A 67 -20.48 1.77 12.79
C ARG A 67 -20.75 0.43 13.50
N ALA A 68 -19.80 -0.50 13.45
CA ALA A 68 -19.86 -1.76 14.18
C ALA A 68 -19.58 -1.62 15.69
N LYS A 69 -19.41 -0.39 16.20
CA LYS A 69 -19.09 -0.04 17.61
C LYS A 69 -17.76 -0.61 18.12
N PHE A 70 -16.83 -1.00 17.24
CA PHE A 70 -15.48 -1.46 17.62
C PHE A 70 -14.54 -0.30 18.01
N ILE A 71 -14.77 0.89 17.48
CA ILE A 71 -13.93 2.10 17.64
C ILE A 71 -14.85 3.26 18.10
N PRO A 72 -14.37 4.24 18.90
CA PRO A 72 -15.21 5.34 19.39
C PRO A 72 -16.03 6.01 18.28
N LYS A 73 -17.28 6.39 18.59
CA LYS A 73 -18.23 7.00 17.64
C LYS A 73 -17.70 8.27 16.96
N ALA A 74 -16.66 8.89 17.52
CA ALA A 74 -15.96 10.02 16.93
C ALA A 74 -15.43 9.72 15.51
N PHE A 75 -15.00 8.49 15.22
CA PHE A 75 -14.51 8.09 13.89
C PHE A 75 -15.63 7.92 12.85
N SER A 76 -16.89 7.92 13.27
CA SER A 76 -18.07 7.93 12.38
C SER A 76 -18.54 9.36 12.05
N LYS A 77 -17.89 10.41 12.56
CA LYS A 77 -18.28 11.79 12.29
C LYS A 77 -17.90 12.16 10.87
N LEU A 78 -18.92 12.30 10.03
CA LEU A 78 -18.81 12.68 8.64
C LEU A 78 -18.76 14.21 8.54
N HIS A 79 -18.04 14.72 7.54
CA HIS A 79 -18.05 16.13 7.20
C HIS A 79 -19.39 16.50 6.52
N ASP A 80 -20.11 17.51 7.00
CA ASP A 80 -21.47 17.87 6.54
C ASP A 80 -21.60 18.06 5.01
N LYS A 81 -20.57 18.61 4.36
CA LYS A 81 -20.60 18.90 2.91
C LYS A 81 -20.07 17.79 2.00
N TYR A 82 -19.11 17.00 2.48
CA TYR A 82 -18.37 16.04 1.63
C TYR A 82 -18.60 14.59 2.05
N GLU A 83 -19.32 14.37 3.15
CA GLU A 83 -19.62 13.06 3.72
C GLU A 83 -18.36 12.19 3.88
N THR A 84 -17.21 12.83 4.13
CA THR A 84 -15.95 12.16 4.37
C THR A 84 -15.68 12.05 5.87
N PRO A 85 -15.21 10.90 6.37
CA PRO A 85 -14.86 10.75 7.78
C PRO A 85 -13.52 11.46 8.05
N TYR A 86 -13.60 12.78 8.29
CA TYR A 86 -12.42 13.65 8.42
C TYR A 86 -11.51 13.27 9.60
N ILE A 87 -12.09 12.78 10.71
CA ILE A 87 -11.33 12.33 11.88
C ILE A 87 -10.47 11.10 11.56
N SER A 88 -11.01 10.17 10.77
CA SER A 88 -10.29 8.98 10.33
C SER A 88 -9.13 9.31 9.40
N ILE A 89 -9.31 10.31 8.51
CA ILE A 89 -8.25 10.79 7.62
C ILE A 89 -7.12 11.42 8.44
N ILE A 90 -7.44 12.37 9.33
CA ILE A 90 -6.45 13.08 10.16
C ILE A 90 -5.67 12.09 11.02
N PHE A 91 -6.34 11.11 11.63
CA PHE A 91 -5.69 10.07 12.41
C PHE A 91 -4.74 9.22 11.55
N THR A 92 -5.21 8.75 10.38
CA THR A 92 -4.40 7.94 9.47
C THR A 92 -3.16 8.69 8.98
N VAL A 93 -3.32 9.96 8.59
CA VAL A 93 -2.22 10.82 8.14
C VAL A 93 -1.26 11.11 9.30
N GLY A 94 -1.78 11.41 10.50
CA GLY A 94 -0.96 11.66 11.67
C GLY A 94 -0.09 10.46 12.06
N VAL A 95 -0.67 9.25 12.05
CA VAL A 95 0.09 8.01 12.30
C VAL A 95 1.09 7.73 11.16
N SER A 96 0.69 7.94 9.90
CA SER A 96 1.58 7.74 8.75
C SER A 96 2.76 8.70 8.75
N MET A 97 2.56 9.94 9.23
CA MET A 97 3.65 10.87 9.42
C MET A 97 4.67 10.31 10.40
N LEU A 98 4.27 9.60 11.46
CA LEU A 98 5.22 9.02 12.43
C LEU A 98 6.14 7.94 11.82
N ALA A 99 5.75 7.33 10.70
CA ALA A 99 6.44 6.18 10.10
C ALA A 99 7.93 6.42 9.72
N PRO A 100 8.32 7.54 9.08
CA PRO A 100 9.71 7.79 8.69
C PRO A 100 10.68 7.92 9.86
N TRP A 101 10.20 8.27 11.06
CA TRP A 101 11.06 8.47 12.23
C TRP A 101 11.57 7.16 12.86
N PHE A 102 10.99 6.00 12.54
CA PHE A 102 11.42 4.70 13.09
C PHE A 102 12.70 4.15 12.44
N GLY A 103 13.14 4.72 11.31
CA GLY A 103 14.32 4.26 10.57
C GLY A 103 14.05 3.05 9.66
N ARG A 104 14.95 2.82 8.70
CA ARG A 104 14.76 1.85 7.59
C ARG A 104 14.60 0.40 8.06
N GLN A 105 15.35 -0.02 9.08
CA GLN A 105 15.31 -1.40 9.57
C GLN A 105 13.97 -1.72 10.26
N ALA A 106 13.48 -0.82 11.11
CA ALA A 106 12.18 -0.96 11.75
C ALA A 106 11.05 -0.92 10.72
N LEU A 107 11.11 -0.01 9.74
CA LEU A 107 10.14 0.08 8.66
C LEU A 107 10.05 -1.20 7.84
N ASN A 108 11.19 -1.77 7.43
CA ASN A 108 11.20 -3.04 6.70
C ASN A 108 10.54 -4.15 7.53
N TRP A 109 10.88 -4.27 8.80
CA TRP A 109 10.28 -5.26 9.68
C TRP A 109 8.76 -5.08 9.82
N VAL A 110 8.29 -3.85 10.03
CA VAL A 110 6.86 -3.53 10.11
C VAL A 110 6.15 -3.90 8.81
N VAL A 111 6.74 -3.57 7.66
CA VAL A 111 6.19 -3.89 6.34
C VAL A 111 6.12 -5.40 6.11
N ASP A 112 7.18 -6.14 6.46
CA ASP A 112 7.23 -7.59 6.32
C ASP A 112 6.16 -8.28 7.18
N MET A 113 6.01 -7.85 8.45
CA MET A 113 4.96 -8.36 9.33
C MET A 113 3.55 -7.99 8.83
N SER A 114 3.37 -6.77 8.31
CA SER A 114 2.09 -6.33 7.75
C SER A 114 1.67 -7.16 6.52
N SER A 115 2.65 -7.58 5.70
CA SER A 115 2.41 -8.37 4.48
C SER A 115 1.80 -9.73 4.82
N ILE A 116 2.27 -10.38 5.88
CA ILE A 116 1.70 -11.63 6.39
C ILE A 116 0.26 -11.41 6.87
N GLY A 117 0.02 -10.33 7.62
CA GLY A 117 -1.33 -9.98 8.09
C GLY A 117 -2.32 -9.73 6.94
N VAL A 118 -1.87 -9.03 5.90
CA VAL A 118 -2.67 -8.77 4.69
C VAL A 118 -2.97 -10.07 3.95
N ALA A 119 -2.01 -11.00 3.84
CA ALA A 119 -2.23 -12.31 3.22
C ALA A 119 -3.33 -13.11 3.93
N ILE A 120 -3.33 -13.12 5.27
CA ILE A 120 -4.37 -13.78 6.07
C ILE A 120 -5.73 -13.10 5.85
N ALA A 121 -5.78 -11.75 5.83
CA ALA A 121 -7.00 -11.01 5.59
C ALA A 121 -7.58 -11.29 4.19
N TYR A 122 -6.74 -11.38 3.16
CA TYR A 122 -7.16 -11.79 1.82
C TYR A 122 -7.69 -13.21 1.80
N PHE A 123 -7.00 -14.16 2.45
CA PHE A 123 -7.46 -15.54 2.54
C PHE A 123 -8.85 -15.64 3.19
N TYR A 124 -9.06 -14.93 4.31
CA TYR A 124 -10.36 -14.85 4.97
C TYR A 124 -11.44 -14.21 4.09
N THR A 125 -11.09 -13.17 3.34
CA THR A 125 -12.01 -12.52 2.39
C THR A 125 -12.42 -13.47 1.26
N CYS A 126 -11.48 -14.23 0.71
CA CYS A 126 -11.77 -15.26 -0.30
C CYS A 126 -12.64 -16.38 0.28
N TYR A 127 -12.34 -16.84 1.50
CA TYR A 127 -13.13 -17.88 2.17
C TYR A 127 -14.57 -17.44 2.45
N THR A 128 -14.77 -16.23 2.98
CA THR A 128 -16.10 -15.67 3.23
C THR A 128 -16.90 -15.53 1.93
N ALA A 129 -16.28 -15.03 0.85
CA ALA A 129 -16.90 -14.97 -0.46
C ALA A 129 -17.32 -16.37 -0.96
N PHE A 130 -16.44 -17.37 -0.86
CA PHE A 130 -16.77 -18.75 -1.24
C PHE A 130 -17.94 -19.32 -0.43
N SER A 131 -17.96 -19.10 0.89
CA SER A 131 -19.05 -19.57 1.76
C SER A 131 -20.39 -18.90 1.42
N LEU A 132 -20.37 -17.61 1.08
CA LEU A 132 -21.56 -16.85 0.70
C LEU A 132 -22.15 -17.36 -0.64
N PHE A 133 -21.30 -17.63 -1.63
CA PHE A 133 -21.74 -18.20 -2.91
C PHE A 133 -22.25 -19.64 -2.76
N LYS A 134 -21.62 -20.46 -1.91
CA LYS A 134 -22.07 -21.83 -1.64
C LYS A 134 -23.43 -21.85 -0.92
N TRP A 135 -23.67 -20.92 -0.01
CA TRP A 135 -24.95 -20.77 0.68
C TRP A 135 -26.06 -20.36 -0.29
N LYS A 136 -25.78 -19.41 -1.19
CA LYS A 136 -26.77 -18.92 -2.17
C LYS A 136 -27.23 -20.00 -3.15
N ASN A 137 -26.34 -20.92 -3.56
CA ASN A 137 -26.69 -22.05 -4.42
C ASN A 137 -27.43 -23.20 -3.68
N GLY A 138 -27.47 -23.19 -2.35
CA GLY A 138 -28.18 -24.20 -1.54
C GLY A 138 -29.59 -23.77 -1.09
N GLY A 139 -30.03 -22.56 -1.44
CA GLY A 139 -31.30 -21.97 -1.01
C GLY A 139 -32.36 -21.81 -2.12
N GLU A 140 -32.13 -22.34 -3.33
CA GLU A 140 -33.08 -22.31 -4.45
C GLU A 140 -33.55 -23.72 -4.87
N LEU A 141 -34.08 -24.51 -3.93
CA LEU A 141 -34.91 -25.69 -4.21
C LEU A 141 -36.14 -25.71 -3.31
#